data_AF-A0A2D6PAI1-F1
#
_entry.id   AF-A0A2D6PAI1-F1
#
_cell.length_a   1.000
_cell.length_b   1.000
_cell.length_c   1.000
_cell.angle_alpha   90.00
_cell.angle_beta   90.00
_cell.angle_gamma   90.00
#
_symmetry.space_group_name_H-M   'P 1'
#
loop_
_entity.id
_entity.type
_entity.pdbx_description
1 polymer ?
#
loop_
_entity_poly.entity_id
_entity_poly.type
_entity_poly.pdbx_seq_one_letter_code
_entity_poly.pdbx_strand_id
1 'polypeptide(L)' 'MKFILSLIICSQVAGECMPPYKWPKTFNTQYDCLMFGYEESIVKMKELGSTDVNKYGMFIKFYCTPQPPTV' A
#
# COMPACT_ATOMS: atom_id res chain seq x y z
N MET A 1 16.84 12.80 -1.04
CA MET A 1 15.36 12.66 -1.05
C MET A 1 15.02 11.28 -0.51
N LYS A 2 13.97 11.15 0.30
CA LYS A 2 13.48 9.85 0.80
C LYS A 2 12.03 9.66 0.37
N PHE A 3 11.56 8.43 0.28
CA PHE A 3 10.18 8.10 -0.08
C PHE A 3 9.54 7.28 1.03
N ILE A 4 8.28 7.57 1.34
CA ILE A 4 7.46 6.76 2.26
C ILE A 4 6.40 6.02 1.45
N LEU A 5 6.31 4.71 1.67
CA LEU A 5 5.23 3.89 1.12
C LEU A 5 3.97 4.07 1.97
N SER A 6 2.83 4.27 1.32
CA SER A 6 1.52 4.18 1.95
C SER A 6 0.71 3.07 1.29
N LEU A 7 0.32 2.06 2.06
CA LEU A 7 -0.55 0.96 1.61
C LEU A 7 -2.00 1.27 2.00
N ILE A 8 -2.93 0.98 1.10
CA ILE A 8 -4.35 1.31 1.26
C ILE A 8 -5.16 0.10 0.82
N ILE A 9 -6.01 -0.41 1.72
CA ILE A 9 -6.98 -1.45 1.39
C ILE A 9 -8.28 -0.76 1.00
N CYS A 10 -8.87 -1.17 -0.11
CA CYS A 10 -10.12 -0.65 -0.64
C CYS A 10 -11.13 -1.78 -0.81
N SER A 11 -12.42 -1.46 -0.75
CA SER A 11 -13.52 -2.35 -1.09
C SER A 11 -14.32 -1.75 -2.25
N GLN A 12 -14.46 -2.49 -3.34
CA GLN A 12 -15.32 -2.09 -4.45
C GLN A 12 -16.80 -2.08 -4.04
N VAL A 13 -17.21 -3.03 -3.18
CA VAL A 13 -18.60 -3.15 -2.73
C VAL A 13 -19.00 -1.98 -1.84
N ALA A 14 -18.15 -1.57 -0.90
CA ALA A 14 -18.41 -0.41 -0.06
C ALA A 14 -18.13 0.94 -0.77
N GLY A 15 -17.35 0.92 -1.86
CA GLY A 15 -16.96 2.13 -2.57
C GLY A 15 -15.97 3.02 -1.81
N GLU A 16 -15.32 2.48 -0.78
CA GLU A 16 -14.42 3.21 0.11
C GLU A 16 -13.08 2.50 0.32
N CYS A 17 -12.13 3.24 0.88
CA CYS A 17 -10.82 2.73 1.26
C CYS A 17 -10.55 3.03 2.73
N MET A 18 -9.84 2.11 3.38
CA MET A 18 -9.33 2.33 4.74
C MET A 18 -8.29 3.45 4.75
N PRO A 19 -8.04 4.08 5.91
CA PRO A 19 -6.96 5.04 6.07
C PRO A 19 -5.60 4.45 5.61
N PRO A 20 -4.75 5.23 4.94
CA PRO A 20 -3.45 4.75 4.49
C PRO A 20 -2.54 4.32 5.64
N TYR A 21 -2.02 3.10 5.55
CA TYR A 21 -0.97 2.63 6.43
C TYR A 21 0.39 3.06 5.91
N LYS A 22 1.07 3.93 6.66
CA LYS A 22 2.42 4.36 6.33
C LYS A 22 3.43 3.29 6.76
N TRP A 23 4.24 2.86 5.81
CA TRP A 23 5.30 1.90 6.08
C TRP A 23 6.34 2.52 7.03
N PRO A 24 6.83 1.79 8.06
CA PRO A 24 7.75 2.35 9.06
C PRO A 24 9.13 2.69 8.49
N LYS A 25 9.48 2.15 7.32
CA LYS A 25 10.77 2.40 6.66
C LYS A 25 10.61 3.31 5.45
N THR A 26 11.59 4.18 5.26
CA THR A 26 11.71 5.02 4.06
C THR A 26 12.67 4.41 3.04
N PHE A 27 12.49 4.77 1.78
CA PHE A 27 13.29 4.31 0.64
C PHE A 27 14.13 5.45 0.05
N ASN A 28 15.25 5.11 -0.58
CA ASN A 28 16.16 6.09 -1.20
C ASN A 28 15.66 6.56 -2.56
N THR A 29 14.97 5.69 -3.30
CA THR A 29 14.43 5.99 -4.62
C THR A 29 12.95 5.65 -4.68
N GLN A 30 12.25 6.28 -5.63
CA GLN A 30 10.86 5.94 -5.91
C GLN A 30 10.73 4.53 -6.48
N TYR A 31 11.71 4.09 -7.28
CA TYR A 31 11.74 2.75 -7.85
C TYR A 31 11.75 1.68 -6.76
N ASP A 32 12.68 1.76 -5.80
CA ASP A 32 12.79 0.80 -4.71
C ASP A 32 11.51 0.77 -3.86
N CYS A 33 10.92 1.95 -3.60
CA CYS A 33 9.66 2.06 -2.89
C CYS A 33 8.50 1.37 -3.62
N LEU A 34 8.41 1.54 -4.95
CA LEU A 34 7.35 0.93 -5.75
C LEU A 34 7.53 -0.57 -5.85
N MET A 35 8.76 -1.06 -6.08
CA MET A 35 9.06 -2.49 -6.10
C MET A 35 8.67 -3.17 -4.79
N PHE A 36 9.07 -2.58 -3.66
CA PHE A 36 8.68 -3.06 -2.34
C PHE A 36 7.16 -2.98 -2.12
N GLY A 37 6.51 -1.90 -2.60
CA GLY A 37 5.06 -1.75 -2.55
C GLY A 37 4.31 -2.85 -3.30
N TYR A 38 4.79 -3.26 -4.48
CA TYR A 38 4.21 -4.38 -5.22
C TYR A 38 4.38 -5.69 -4.47
N GLU A 39 5.57 -5.98 -3.94
CA GLU A 39 5.84 -7.19 -3.15
C GLU A 39 4.92 -7.28 -1.92
N GLU A 40 4.85 -6.22 -1.12
CA GLU A 40 3.99 -6.18 0.06
C GLU A 40 2.50 -6.22 -0.29
N SER A 41 2.08 -5.61 -1.40
CA SER A 41 0.69 -5.69 -1.84
C SER A 41 0.25 -7.14 -2.12
N ILE A 42 1.15 -7.97 -2.65
CA ILE A 42 0.88 -9.39 -2.88
C ILE A 42 0.78 -10.14 -1.54
N VAL A 43 1.67 -9.84 -0.59
CA VAL A 43 1.61 -10.44 0.75
C VAL A 43 0.28 -10.11 1.42
N LYS A 44 -0.11 -8.83 1.43
CA LYS A 44 -1.37 -8.38 2.04
C LYS A 44 -2.60 -8.93 1.32
N MET A 45 -2.57 -9.04 0.00
CA MET A 45 -3.67 -9.68 -0.75
C MET A 45 -3.84 -11.16 -0.33
N LYS A 46 -2.73 -11.88 -0.12
CA LYS A 46 -2.78 -13.28 0.36
C LYS A 46 -3.27 -13.38 1.80
N GLU A 47 -2.88 -12.45 2.67
CA GLU A 47 -3.36 -12.39 4.07
C GLU A 47 -4.88 -12.15 4.14
N LEU A 48 -5.43 -11.26 3.28
CA LEU A 48 -6.88 -11.03 3.19
C LEU A 48 -7.63 -12.29 2.73
N GLY A 49 -7.01 -13.08 1.85
CA GLY A 49 -7.55 -14.35 1.39
C GLY A 49 -8.69 -14.22 0.38
N SER A 50 -8.88 -15.27 -0.43
CA SER A 50 -9.82 -15.25 -1.56
C SER A 50 -11.28 -15.06 -1.15
N THR A 51 -11.66 -15.53 0.05
CA THR A 51 -13.07 -15.46 0.51
C THR A 51 -13.50 -14.00 0.70
N ASP A 52 -12.77 -13.23 1.49
CA ASP A 52 -13.11 -11.84 1.77
C ASP A 52 -12.84 -10.93 0.57
N VAL A 53 -11.75 -11.19 -0.17
CA VAL A 53 -11.45 -10.46 -1.41
C VAL A 53 -12.60 -10.55 -2.40
N ASN A 54 -13.12 -11.76 -2.64
CA ASN A 54 -14.24 -11.94 -3.56
C ASN A 54 -15.55 -11.38 -3.01
N LYS A 55 -15.81 -11.56 -1.71
CA LYS A 55 -17.06 -11.11 -1.08
C LYS A 55 -17.20 -9.59 -1.06
N TYR A 56 -16.10 -8.88 -0.80
CA TYR A 56 -16.12 -7.43 -0.62
C TYR A 56 -15.47 -6.67 -1.79
N GLY A 57 -15.06 -7.38 -2.84
CA GLY A 57 -14.30 -6.80 -3.96
C GLY A 57 -13.07 -6.07 -3.46
N MET A 58 -12.29 -6.69 -2.57
CA MET A 58 -11.15 -6.01 -1.94
C MET A 58 -9.98 -5.90 -2.90
N PHE A 59 -9.29 -4.78 -2.83
CA PHE A 59 -8.07 -4.56 -3.59
C PHE A 59 -7.13 -3.60 -2.87
N ILE A 60 -5.85 -3.66 -3.22
CA ILE A 60 -4.82 -2.86 -2.57
C ILE A 60 -4.38 -1.77 -3.54
N LYS A 61 -4.40 -0.53 -3.07
CA LYS A 61 -3.70 0.60 -3.68
C LYS A 61 -2.47 0.91 -2.85
N PHE A 62 -1.48 1.52 -3.48
CA PHE A 62 -0.37 2.11 -2.75
C PHE A 62 0.25 3.23 -3.55
N TYR A 63 1.00 4.08 -2.86
CA TYR A 63 1.80 5.11 -3.48
C TYR A 63 3.05 5.41 -2.65
N CYS A 64 4.04 5.98 -3.32
CA CYS A 64 5.31 6.39 -2.75
C CYS A 64 5.38 7.92 -2.73
N THR A 65 5.32 8.52 -1.55
CA THR A 65 5.33 9.98 -1.40
C THR A 65 6.74 10.45 -1.06
N PRO A 66 7.31 11.43 -1.79
CA PRO A 66 8.57 12.04 -1.41
C PRO A 66 8.43 12.72 -0.04
N GLN A 67 9.37 12.46 0.85
CA GLN A 67 9.47 13.13 2.14
C GLN A 67 10.43 14.32 2.02
N PRO A 68 10.05 15.50 2.54
CA PRO A 68 10.98 16.60 2.66
C PRO A 68 12.21 16.15 3.47
N PRO A 69 13.39 16.73 3.22
CA PRO A 69 14.55 16.49 4.08
C PRO A 69 14.15 16.82 5.53
N THR A 70 14.30 15.88 6.45
CA THR A 70 14.24 16.18 7.88
C THR A 70 15.36 17.18 8.18
N VAL A 71 14.98 18.42 8.51
CA VAL A 71 15.90 19.47 8.94
C VAL A 71 16.48 19.09 10.30
#